data_AF-E5A6W7-F1
#
_entry.id   AF-E5A6W7-F1
#
_cell.length_a   1.000
_cell.length_b   1.000
_cell.length_c   1.000
_cell.angle_alpha   90.00
_cell.angle_beta   90.00
_cell.angle_gamma   90.00
#
_symmetry.space_group_name_H-M   'P 1'
#
loop_
_entity.id
_entity.type
_entity.pdbx_description
1 polymer ?
#
loop_
_entity_poly.entity_id
_entity_poly.type
_entity_poly.pdbx_seq_one_letter_code
_entity_poly.pdbx_strand_id
1 'polypeptide(L)'
;MYQLPFLNRPDCEGRNLGGFLFAVAGDHLLFSQLDSDIRWESHDNTSQPEMDSGAIPRKIKTGAKPMNIAYMESQRRMIVSALEAKEKSPRDGYRVLFSTLSLLKMNDEKSIHDLEIKQEDDNAPPEGLLLAQYQLEHAERVHCAIEWPFVDHQDKKRSLLIVGTSIQVGPFKFKGRRLIFSTGKNRSKLQLQKDSHYDNPVYSIALWSNNTIAMVVGKTLSLECFDSQAGRYVRAFSNFAALA
;
A
#
# COMPACT_ATOMS: atom_id res chain seq x y z
N MET A 1 -35.31 -17.52 -20.00
CA MET A 1 -34.41 -17.65 -21.16
C MET A 1 -34.59 -16.39 -21.98
N TYR A 2 -33.70 -15.41 -21.84
CA TYR A 2 -33.82 -14.13 -22.55
C TYR A 2 -32.69 -14.08 -23.58
N GLN A 3 -33.08 -14.04 -24.85
CA GLN A 3 -32.17 -14.00 -25.99
C GLN A 3 -31.98 -12.54 -26.38
N LEU A 4 -30.74 -12.05 -26.34
CA LEU A 4 -30.38 -10.75 -26.90
C LEU A 4 -30.64 -10.75 -28.41
N PRO A 5 -31.03 -9.62 -29.01
CA PRO A 5 -31.27 -9.56 -30.45
C PRO A 5 -29.98 -9.90 -31.21
N PHE A 6 -30.02 -11.00 -31.94
CA PHE A 6 -28.93 -11.41 -32.84
C PHE A 6 -28.99 -10.52 -34.08
N LEU A 7 -28.12 -9.50 -34.12
CA LEU A 7 -27.97 -8.62 -35.29
C LEU A 7 -27.22 -9.36 -36.40
N ASN A 8 -27.94 -9.77 -37.43
CA ASN A 8 -27.46 -10.63 -38.50
C ASN A 8 -27.10 -9.83 -39.77
N ARG A 9 -26.36 -8.71 -39.65
CA ARG A 9 -25.94 -7.91 -40.82
C ARG A 9 -24.57 -7.23 -40.65
N PRO A 10 -23.67 -7.27 -41.66
CA PRO A 10 -22.30 -6.75 -41.53
C PRO A 10 -22.11 -5.25 -41.84
N ASP A 11 -23.11 -4.54 -42.39
CA ASP A 11 -22.86 -3.23 -43.04
C ASP A 11 -23.73 -2.06 -42.53
N CYS A 12 -24.00 -2.00 -41.23
CA CYS A 12 -24.59 -0.79 -40.66
C CYS A 12 -23.53 -0.01 -39.89
N GLU A 13 -23.28 1.23 -40.31
CA GLU A 13 -22.67 2.32 -39.52
C GLU A 13 -23.52 2.68 -38.27
N GLY A 14 -24.05 1.67 -37.60
CA GLY A 14 -24.73 1.78 -36.32
C GLY A 14 -23.65 1.71 -35.25
N ARG A 15 -23.58 2.76 -34.44
CA ARG A 15 -22.82 2.80 -33.18
C ARG A 15 -22.88 1.42 -32.55
N ASN A 16 -21.72 0.81 -32.38
CA ASN A 16 -21.59 -0.49 -31.74
C ASN A 16 -22.10 -0.27 -30.31
N LEU A 17 -23.36 -0.68 -30.07
CA LEU A 17 -23.98 -0.58 -28.77
C LEU A 17 -23.27 -1.62 -27.91
N GLY A 18 -22.15 -1.20 -27.32
CA GLY A 18 -21.39 -1.96 -26.36
C GLY A 18 -22.30 -2.77 -25.46
N GLY A 19 -21.93 -4.02 -25.22
CA GLY A 19 -22.79 -5.03 -24.58
C GLY A 19 -23.43 -4.47 -23.32
N PHE A 20 -24.73 -4.20 -23.40
CA PHE A 20 -25.50 -3.83 -22.22
C PHE A 20 -25.76 -5.08 -21.39
N LEU A 21 -25.35 -5.03 -20.12
CA LEU A 21 -25.71 -6.04 -19.15
C LEU A 21 -26.99 -5.58 -18.44
N PHE A 22 -28.01 -6.42 -18.51
CA PHE A 22 -29.21 -6.31 -17.70
C PHE A 22 -29.17 -7.43 -16.67
N ALA A 23 -29.22 -7.09 -15.39
CA ALA A 23 -29.33 -8.07 -14.31
C ALA A 23 -30.55 -7.76 -13.46
N VAL A 24 -31.34 -8.77 -13.15
CA VAL A 24 -32.49 -8.67 -12.23
C VAL A 24 -32.15 -9.46 -10.99
N ALA A 25 -32.20 -8.82 -9.82
CA ALA A 25 -31.98 -9.44 -8.53
C ALA A 25 -33.10 -9.01 -7.58
N GLY A 26 -34.07 -9.91 -7.36
CA GLY A 26 -35.28 -9.60 -6.60
C GLY A 26 -36.15 -8.57 -7.33
N ASP A 27 -36.42 -7.46 -6.65
CA ASP A 27 -37.17 -6.29 -7.14
C ASP A 27 -36.26 -5.21 -7.78
N HIS A 28 -34.95 -5.49 -7.92
CA HIS A 28 -33.99 -4.57 -8.51
C HIS A 28 -33.63 -4.96 -9.95
N LEU A 29 -33.67 -3.95 -10.84
CA LEU A 29 -33.13 -4.02 -12.20
C LEU A 29 -31.84 -3.20 -12.27
N LEU A 30 -30.72 -3.85 -12.57
CA LEU A 30 -29.45 -3.22 -12.88
C LEU A 30 -29.30 -3.10 -14.39
N PHE A 31 -29.06 -1.87 -14.84
CA PHE A 31 -28.63 -1.57 -16.20
C PHE A 31 -27.17 -1.13 -16.15
N SER A 32 -26.31 -1.80 -16.90
CA SER A 32 -24.88 -1.45 -16.94
C SER A 32 -24.34 -1.60 -18.35
N GLN A 33 -23.46 -0.68 -18.73
CA GLN A 33 -22.71 -0.72 -19.98
C GLN A 33 -21.23 -0.79 -19.62
N LEU A 34 -20.47 -1.66 -20.29
CA LEU A 34 -19.03 -1.76 -20.06
C LEU A 34 -18.32 -0.58 -20.74
N ASP A 35 -17.49 0.15 -19.98
CA ASP A 35 -16.73 1.30 -20.49
C ASP A 35 -15.74 0.94 -21.61
N SER A 36 -15.30 -0.32 -21.66
CA SER A 36 -14.45 -0.86 -22.73
C SER A 36 -15.08 -0.66 -24.10
N ASP A 37 -16.41 -0.69 -24.16
CA ASP A 37 -17.14 -0.71 -25.41
C ASP A 37 -17.42 0.71 -25.94
N ILE A 38 -17.22 1.74 -25.12
CA ILE A 38 -17.43 3.15 -25.47
C ILE A 38 -16.19 3.74 -26.17
N ARG A 39 -14.99 3.17 -25.95
CA ARG A 39 -13.71 3.75 -26.43
C ARG A 39 -13.17 3.16 -27.74
N TRP A 40 -13.87 2.21 -28.35
CA TRP A 40 -13.43 1.57 -29.60
C TRP A 40 -13.75 2.38 -30.88
N GLU A 41 -14.36 3.56 -30.78
CA GLU A 41 -14.59 4.44 -31.92
C GLU A 41 -13.37 5.32 -32.23
N SER A 42 -12.27 4.74 -32.72
CA SER A 42 -11.29 5.51 -33.51
C SER A 42 -10.42 4.61 -34.38
N HIS A 43 -10.59 4.73 -35.69
CA HIS A 43 -9.91 4.01 -36.77
C HIS A 43 -8.45 4.44 -36.98
N ASP A 44 -7.64 4.58 -35.93
CA ASP A 44 -6.20 4.74 -36.10
C ASP A 44 -5.49 3.40 -35.88
N ASN A 45 -4.96 2.85 -36.98
CA ASN A 45 -4.15 1.62 -37.12
C ASN A 45 -2.82 1.68 -36.34
N THR A 46 -2.85 2.02 -35.07
CA THR A 46 -1.71 1.86 -34.17
C THR A 46 -1.82 0.47 -33.54
N SER A 47 -0.73 -0.30 -33.66
CA SER A 47 -0.60 -1.65 -33.10
C SER A 47 -1.11 -1.67 -31.66
N GLN A 48 -2.21 -2.40 -31.42
CA GLN A 48 -2.82 -2.56 -30.11
C GLN A 48 -1.75 -3.03 -29.10
N PRO A 49 -1.60 -2.37 -27.95
CA PRO A 49 -0.85 -2.95 -26.86
C PRO A 49 -1.60 -4.20 -26.39
N GLU A 50 -1.00 -5.35 -26.68
CA GLU A 50 -1.43 -6.68 -26.28
C GLU A 50 -1.34 -6.80 -24.75
N MET A 51 -2.32 -6.30 -24.01
CA MET A 51 -2.53 -6.64 -22.60
C MET A 51 -3.98 -6.36 -22.18
N ASP A 52 -4.85 -7.34 -22.45
CA ASP A 52 -6.16 -7.51 -21.80
C ASP A 52 -5.97 -7.91 -20.32
N SER A 53 -5.40 -7.00 -19.54
CA SER A 53 -5.55 -7.06 -18.10
C SER A 53 -6.97 -6.55 -17.80
N GLY A 54 -7.94 -7.46 -17.64
CA GLY A 54 -9.31 -7.16 -17.17
C GLY A 54 -9.37 -6.50 -15.78
N ALA A 55 -8.24 -6.10 -15.20
CA ALA A 55 -8.18 -5.29 -14.00
C ALA A 55 -8.50 -3.83 -14.34
N ILE A 56 -9.47 -3.25 -13.63
CA ILE A 56 -9.77 -1.82 -13.69
C ILE A 56 -8.76 -1.09 -12.78
N PRO A 57 -7.77 -0.37 -13.33
CA PRO A 57 -6.74 0.26 -12.52
C PRO A 57 -7.32 1.43 -11.73
N ARG A 58 -7.11 1.44 -10.42
CA ARG A 58 -7.50 2.57 -9.56
C ARG A 58 -6.30 3.45 -9.25
N LYS A 59 -6.43 4.75 -9.51
CA LYS A 59 -5.43 5.76 -9.11
C LYS A 59 -5.71 6.25 -7.70
N ILE A 60 -4.69 6.21 -6.84
CA ILE A 60 -4.73 6.75 -5.48
C ILE A 60 -3.72 7.89 -5.40
N LYS A 61 -4.18 9.11 -5.09
CA LYS A 61 -3.30 10.27 -4.93
C LYS A 61 -2.63 10.21 -3.55
N THR A 62 -1.29 10.14 -3.52
CA THR A 62 -0.48 10.06 -2.28
C THR A 62 0.13 11.40 -1.86
N GLY A 63 0.03 12.45 -2.69
CA GLY A 63 0.57 13.79 -2.44
C GLY A 63 2.10 13.92 -2.58
N ALA A 64 2.85 12.84 -2.41
CA ALA A 64 4.30 12.77 -2.56
C ALA A 64 4.73 11.51 -3.33
N LYS A 65 6.02 11.40 -3.69
CA LYS A 65 6.55 10.27 -4.47
C LYS A 65 6.49 8.99 -3.62
N PRO A 66 5.67 7.98 -3.98
CA PRO A 66 5.64 6.73 -3.24
C PRO A 66 6.97 5.99 -3.40
N MET A 67 7.46 5.40 -2.31
CA MET A 67 8.75 4.70 -2.27
C MET A 67 8.59 3.20 -1.99
N ASN A 68 7.65 2.84 -1.12
CA ASN A 68 7.35 1.47 -0.74
C ASN A 68 5.85 1.36 -0.45
N ILE A 69 5.25 0.24 -0.84
CA ILE A 69 3.85 -0.09 -0.61
C ILE A 69 3.80 -1.49 0.01
N ALA A 70 3.02 -1.65 1.07
CA ALA A 70 2.76 -2.94 1.69
C ALA A 70 1.25 -3.10 1.94
N TYR A 71 0.69 -4.23 1.55
CA TYR A 71 -0.69 -4.57 1.87
C TYR A 71 -0.74 -5.38 3.17
N MET A 72 -1.58 -4.95 4.11
CA MET A 72 -1.83 -5.62 5.37
C MET A 72 -3.10 -6.46 5.23
N GLU A 73 -2.93 -7.73 4.90
CA GLU A 73 -4.02 -8.65 4.58
C GLU A 73 -4.98 -8.84 5.76
N SER A 74 -4.46 -9.00 6.98
CA SER A 74 -5.30 -9.24 8.16
C SER A 74 -6.22 -8.05 8.48
N GLN A 75 -5.84 -6.87 7.99
CA GLN A 75 -6.53 -5.61 8.23
C GLN A 75 -7.26 -5.08 7.00
N ARG A 76 -6.99 -5.63 5.81
CA ARG A 76 -7.40 -5.08 4.51
C ARG A 76 -7.06 -3.59 4.40
N ARG A 77 -5.83 -3.24 4.75
CA ARG A 77 -5.31 -1.87 4.71
C ARG A 77 -4.02 -1.83 3.88
N MET A 78 -3.68 -0.65 3.39
CA MET A 78 -2.45 -0.44 2.65
C MET A 78 -1.55 0.54 3.41
N ILE A 79 -0.28 0.21 3.52
CA ILE A 79 0.76 1.12 3.97
C ILE A 79 1.46 1.66 2.75
N VAL A 80 1.58 2.99 2.68
CA VAL A 80 2.37 3.67 1.65
C VAL A 80 3.40 4.54 2.34
N SER A 81 4.67 4.30 2.05
CA SER A 81 5.70 5.27 2.36
C SER A 81 5.87 6.23 1.19
N ALA A 82 5.99 7.52 1.48
CA ALA A 82 6.20 8.54 0.47
C ALA A 82 7.31 9.50 0.88
N LEU A 83 8.04 10.01 -0.11
CA LEU A 83 9.17 10.90 0.03
C LEU A 83 8.88 12.23 -0.67
N GLU A 84 9.09 13.32 0.05
CA GLU A 84 8.93 14.68 -0.44
C GLU A 84 10.22 15.47 -0.19
N ALA A 85 10.72 16.16 -1.21
CA ALA A 85 11.82 17.09 -1.05
C ALA A 85 11.25 18.47 -0.75
N LYS A 86 11.42 18.96 0.48
CA LYS A 86 11.01 20.32 0.87
C LYS A 86 12.24 21.19 1.06
N GLU A 87 12.15 22.42 0.59
CA GLU A 87 13.17 23.42 0.87
C GLU A 87 13.06 23.87 2.33
N LYS A 88 14.18 23.78 3.08
CA LYS A 88 14.20 24.22 4.47
C LYS A 88 14.85 25.60 4.52
N SER A 89 14.01 26.62 4.63
CA SER A 89 14.37 28.04 4.74
C SER A 89 15.04 28.62 3.48
N PRO A 90 14.58 29.77 2.95
CA PRO A 90 15.10 30.36 1.71
C PRO A 90 16.58 30.78 1.77
N ARG A 91 17.14 30.98 2.97
CA ARG A 91 18.46 31.61 3.13
C ARG A 91 19.63 30.70 2.76
N ASP A 92 19.51 29.40 3.00
CA ASP A 92 20.58 28.44 2.75
C ASP A 92 20.30 27.53 1.52
N GLY A 93 19.06 27.51 1.01
CA GLY A 93 18.67 26.83 -0.23
C GLY A 93 18.77 25.29 -0.22
N TYR A 94 19.06 24.68 0.93
CA TYR A 94 19.18 23.22 1.02
C TYR A 94 17.81 22.54 1.00
N ARG A 95 17.68 21.52 0.13
CA ARG A 95 16.52 20.64 0.10
C ARG A 95 16.67 19.54 1.15
N VAL A 96 15.67 19.43 2.01
CA VAL A 96 15.58 18.38 3.02
C VAL A 96 14.55 17.35 2.56
N LEU A 97 14.92 16.09 2.72
CA LEU A 97 14.04 14.96 2.42
C LEU A 97 13.14 14.68 3.63
N PHE A 98 11.84 14.69 3.40
CA PHE A 98 10.81 14.33 4.37
C PHE A 98 10.13 13.05 3.93
N SER A 99 10.15 12.05 4.79
CA SER A 99 9.44 10.79 4.53
C SER A 99 8.23 10.67 5.44
N THR A 100 7.18 10.07 4.90
CA THR A 100 5.93 9.80 5.61
C THR A 100 5.55 8.34 5.45
N LEU A 101 4.88 7.79 6.47
CA LEU A 101 4.18 6.51 6.42
C LEU A 101 2.69 6.77 6.54
N SER A 102 1.94 6.41 5.51
CA SER A 102 0.49 6.61 5.43
C SER A 102 -0.23 5.27 5.50
N LEU A 103 -1.20 5.14 6.40
CA LEU A 103 -2.13 4.02 6.47
C LEU A 103 -3.39 4.39 5.70
N LEU A 104 -3.69 3.63 4.66
CA LEU A 104 -4.80 3.86 3.75
C LEU A 104 -5.88 2.79 3.94
N LYS A 105 -7.15 3.23 3.90
CA LYS A 105 -8.32 2.37 3.80
C LYS A 105 -8.45 1.88 2.37
N MET A 106 -8.50 0.57 2.18
CA MET A 106 -8.90 -0.01 0.91
C MET A 106 -10.43 -0.05 0.89
N ASN A 107 -11.04 0.53 -0.15
CA ASN A 107 -12.47 0.81 -0.23
C ASN A 107 -13.35 -0.43 -0.49
N ASP A 108 -12.81 -1.64 -0.33
CA ASP A 108 -13.54 -2.90 -0.50
C ASP A 108 -14.62 -3.11 0.58
N GLU A 109 -14.67 -2.25 1.59
CA GLU A 109 -15.63 -2.30 2.71
C GLU A 109 -16.85 -1.37 2.54
N LYS A 110 -17.02 -0.67 1.42
CA LYS A 110 -18.27 0.09 1.23
C LYS A 110 -19.44 -0.88 1.20
N SER A 111 -20.34 -0.76 2.17
CA SER A 111 -21.61 -1.47 2.14
C SER A 111 -22.36 -1.04 0.88
N ILE A 112 -23.10 -1.96 0.26
CA ILE A 112 -23.89 -1.68 -0.96
C ILE A 112 -24.85 -0.48 -0.75
N HIS A 113 -25.16 -0.14 0.51
CA HIS A 113 -26.03 0.97 0.88
C HIS A 113 -25.36 2.35 0.89
N ASP A 114 -24.02 2.46 0.82
CA ASP A 114 -23.28 3.74 0.80
C ASP A 114 -22.78 4.12 -0.61
N LEU A 115 -23.64 3.91 -1.61
CA LEU A 115 -23.43 4.35 -2.99
C LEU A 115 -23.60 5.87 -3.10
N GLU A 116 -22.68 6.63 -2.50
CA GLU A 116 -22.50 8.03 -2.84
C GLU A 116 -21.94 8.12 -4.27
N ILE A 117 -22.81 8.53 -5.20
CA ILE A 117 -22.44 8.93 -6.56
C ILE A 117 -21.60 10.20 -6.42
N LYS A 118 -20.27 10.06 -6.47
CA LYS A 118 -19.37 11.21 -6.41
C LYS A 118 -19.41 11.94 -7.75
N GLN A 119 -19.88 13.18 -7.73
CA GLN A 119 -19.64 14.14 -8.80
C GLN A 119 -18.13 14.39 -8.92
N GLU A 120 -17.64 14.40 -10.16
CA GLU A 120 -16.25 14.75 -10.49
C GLU A 120 -16.06 16.25 -10.25
N ASP A 121 -15.62 16.63 -9.05
CA ASP A 121 -15.09 17.97 -8.82
C ASP A 121 -13.84 17.95 -7.92
N ASP A 122 -13.01 18.97 -8.10
CA ASP A 122 -11.60 18.83 -8.39
C ASP A 122 -10.67 18.75 -7.15
N ASN A 123 -9.56 18.04 -7.34
CA ASN A 123 -8.30 18.08 -6.56
C ASN A 123 -8.22 17.71 -5.06
N ALA A 124 -9.31 17.55 -4.30
CA ALA A 124 -9.19 17.01 -2.95
C ALA A 124 -8.94 15.49 -2.97
N PRO A 125 -7.97 14.94 -2.19
CA PRO A 125 -7.89 13.49 -2.01
C PRO A 125 -9.23 13.01 -1.45
N PRO A 126 -9.80 11.90 -1.95
CA PRO A 126 -11.12 11.45 -1.53
C PRO A 126 -11.14 11.29 -0.01
N GLU A 127 -11.98 12.10 0.65
CA GLU A 127 -12.15 12.07 2.10
C GLU A 127 -12.33 10.62 2.58
N GLY A 128 -11.60 10.26 3.64
CA GLY A 128 -11.68 8.96 4.30
C GLY A 128 -10.72 7.86 3.80
N LEU A 129 -9.93 8.08 2.75
CA LEU A 129 -8.94 7.09 2.31
C LEU A 129 -7.70 7.06 3.21
N LEU A 130 -7.21 8.21 3.65
CA LEU A 130 -6.09 8.30 4.61
C LEU A 130 -6.64 8.13 6.03
N LEU A 131 -6.25 7.05 6.72
CA LEU A 131 -6.67 6.77 8.09
C LEU A 131 -5.71 7.37 9.12
N ALA A 132 -4.41 7.22 8.88
CA ALA A 132 -3.37 7.73 9.76
C ALA A 132 -2.11 8.04 8.96
N GLN A 133 -1.30 8.96 9.50
CA GLN A 133 0.00 9.29 8.95
C GLN A 133 1.02 9.40 10.09
N TYR A 134 2.22 8.89 9.86
CA TYR A 134 3.37 9.01 10.75
C TYR A 134 4.50 9.72 10.01
N GLN A 135 5.05 10.77 10.62
CA GLN A 135 6.17 11.54 10.08
C GLN A 135 7.48 10.89 10.52
N LEU A 136 8.35 10.56 9.58
CA LEU A 136 9.69 10.03 9.86
C LEU A 136 10.69 11.16 10.14
N GLU A 137 11.89 10.80 10.58
CA GLU A 137 12.97 11.76 10.80
C GLU A 137 13.46 12.42 9.50
N HIS A 138 14.16 13.54 9.65
CA HIS A 138 14.78 14.22 8.52
C HIS A 138 15.80 13.31 7.82
N ALA A 139 15.73 13.26 6.49
CA ALA A 139 16.56 12.38 5.67
C ALA A 139 16.46 10.88 6.04
N GLU A 140 15.36 10.48 6.68
CA GLU A 140 14.99 9.08 6.86
C GLU A 140 14.32 8.54 5.60
N ARG A 141 14.66 7.33 5.18
CA ARG A 141 14.06 6.62 4.04
C ARG A 141 13.63 5.23 4.47
N VAL A 142 12.41 4.85 4.09
CA VAL A 142 11.88 3.50 4.25
C VAL A 142 12.45 2.59 3.17
N HIS A 143 12.98 1.43 3.57
CA HIS A 143 13.44 0.40 2.63
C HIS A 143 12.45 -0.76 2.56
N CYS A 144 11.93 -1.20 3.70
CA CYS A 144 11.01 -2.31 3.79
C CYS A 144 9.90 -2.06 4.82
N ALA A 145 8.72 -2.61 4.57
CA ALA A 145 7.62 -2.67 5.50
C ALA A 145 6.95 -4.04 5.39
N ILE A 146 6.72 -4.71 6.51
CA ILE A 146 6.04 -6.01 6.54
C ILE A 146 4.93 -6.02 7.59
N GLU A 147 3.83 -6.68 7.27
CA GLU A 147 2.83 -7.06 8.27
C GLU A 147 3.34 -8.30 9.02
N TRP A 148 3.20 -8.28 10.34
CA TRP A 148 3.49 -9.41 11.19
C TRP A 148 2.25 -9.82 12.00
N PRO A 149 1.48 -10.80 11.49
CA PRO A 149 0.41 -11.43 12.25
C PRO A 149 1.03 -12.42 13.26
N PHE A 150 0.62 -12.33 14.52
CA PHE A 150 1.02 -13.30 15.54
C PHE A 150 -0.10 -13.53 16.56
N VAL A 151 -0.01 -14.64 17.27
CA VAL A 151 -0.90 -14.98 18.38
C VAL A 151 -0.13 -14.77 19.68
N ASP A 152 -0.67 -13.97 20.58
CA ASP A 152 -0.02 -13.73 21.88
C ASP A 152 -0.21 -14.92 22.84
N HIS A 153 0.40 -14.83 24.03
CA HIS A 153 0.30 -15.88 25.05
C HIS A 153 -1.12 -16.06 25.62
N GLN A 154 -2.07 -15.19 25.26
CA GLN A 154 -3.50 -15.26 25.64
C GLN A 154 -4.37 -15.77 24.48
N ASP A 155 -3.75 -16.37 23.45
CA ASP A 155 -4.41 -16.82 22.22
C ASP A 155 -5.11 -15.69 21.41
N LYS A 156 -4.71 -14.44 21.66
CA LYS A 156 -5.27 -13.30 20.95
C LYS A 156 -4.45 -13.00 19.70
N LYS A 157 -5.13 -13.03 18.55
CA LYS A 157 -4.57 -12.60 17.26
C LYS A 157 -4.25 -11.11 17.29
N ARG A 158 -3.00 -10.77 16.99
CA ARG A 158 -2.49 -9.41 16.83
C ARG A 158 -1.83 -9.27 15.46
N SER A 159 -1.77 -8.05 14.97
CA SER A 159 -1.02 -7.70 13.76
C SER A 159 -0.22 -6.43 14.05
N LEU A 160 1.08 -6.51 13.81
CA LEU A 160 2.01 -5.39 13.92
C LEU A 160 2.56 -5.06 12.53
N LEU A 161 2.91 -3.79 12.34
CA LEU A 161 3.65 -3.36 11.16
C LEU A 161 5.09 -3.14 11.57
N ILE A 162 6.04 -3.81 10.90
CA ILE A 162 7.46 -3.62 11.11
C ILE A 162 8.04 -2.87 9.91
N VAL A 163 8.74 -1.77 10.16
CA VAL A 163 9.34 -0.93 9.12
C VAL A 163 10.85 -0.84 9.35
N GLY A 164 11.63 -1.08 8.31
CA GLY A 164 13.07 -0.90 8.27
C GLY A 164 13.45 0.34 7.48
N THR A 165 14.29 1.20 8.07
CA THR A 165 14.64 2.50 7.50
C THR A 165 16.15 2.75 7.55
N SER A 166 16.57 3.80 6.85
CA SER A 166 17.90 4.41 6.96
C SER A 166 17.81 5.91 7.14
N ILE A 167 18.66 6.48 7.99
CA ILE A 167 18.75 7.93 8.24
C ILE A 167 20.12 8.42 7.79
N GLN A 168 20.16 9.39 6.88
CA GLN A 168 21.41 9.99 6.45
C GLN A 168 21.92 10.97 7.52
N VAL A 169 23.02 10.61 8.17
CA VAL A 169 23.64 11.43 9.24
C VAL A 169 24.86 12.24 8.76
N GLY A 170 25.29 12.00 7.52
CA GLY A 170 26.38 12.74 6.89
C GLY A 170 26.64 12.24 5.46
N PRO A 171 27.68 12.77 4.79
CA PRO A 171 28.10 12.29 3.48
C PRO A 171 28.45 10.80 3.55
N PHE A 172 27.73 9.98 2.78
CA PHE A 172 27.92 8.52 2.69
C PHE A 172 27.78 7.76 4.02
N LYS A 173 27.27 8.39 5.09
CA LYS A 173 27.05 7.77 6.39
C LYS A 173 25.56 7.67 6.68
N PHE A 174 25.13 6.44 6.96
CA PHE A 174 23.73 6.13 7.24
C PHE A 174 23.62 5.32 8.52
N LYS A 175 22.66 5.66 9.37
CA LYS A 175 22.21 4.81 10.47
C LYS A 175 20.95 4.07 10.06
N GLY A 176 20.64 2.98 10.74
CA GLY A 176 19.38 2.26 10.55
C GLY A 176 18.44 2.46 11.72
N ARG A 177 17.15 2.33 11.43
CA ARG A 177 16.11 2.33 12.46
C ARG A 177 15.05 1.30 12.10
N ARG A 178 14.54 0.61 13.11
CA ARG A 178 13.43 -0.33 12.99
C ARG A 178 12.27 0.18 13.83
N LEU A 179 11.14 0.38 13.18
CA LEU A 179 9.91 0.87 13.77
C LEU A 179 8.89 -0.25 13.83
N ILE A 180 8.20 -0.35 14.97
CA ILE A 180 7.11 -1.30 15.14
C ILE A 180 5.86 -0.52 15.50
N PHE A 181 4.84 -0.63 14.66
CA PHE A 181 3.56 0.03 14.85
C PHE A 181 2.46 -0.98 15.17
N SER A 182 1.49 -0.54 15.96
CA SER A 182 0.17 -1.17 16.08
C SER A 182 -0.88 -0.28 15.45
N THR A 183 -1.95 -0.87 14.90
CA THR A 183 -3.02 -0.08 14.27
C THR A 183 -4.19 0.29 15.19
N GLY A 184 -4.07 -0.03 16.47
CA GLY A 184 -5.12 0.18 17.47
C GLY A 184 -6.34 -0.74 17.28
N LYS A 185 -7.33 -0.63 18.16
CA LYS A 185 -8.53 -1.49 18.13
C LYS A 185 -9.34 -1.35 16.83
N ASN A 186 -9.43 -0.13 16.30
CA ASN A 186 -10.22 0.20 15.11
C ASN A 186 -9.41 0.14 13.81
N ARG A 187 -8.12 -0.30 13.85
CA ARG A 187 -7.24 -0.42 12.67
C ARG A 187 -7.11 0.87 11.87
N SER A 188 -7.23 2.01 12.53
CA SER A 188 -7.25 3.35 11.93
C SER A 188 -6.17 4.27 12.45
N LYS A 189 -5.26 3.76 13.29
CA LYS A 189 -4.15 4.53 13.85
C LYS A 189 -2.82 3.92 13.41
N LEU A 190 -1.74 4.68 13.51
CA LEU A 190 -0.37 4.16 13.47
C LEU A 190 0.29 4.55 14.78
N GLN A 191 0.19 3.68 15.79
CA GLN A 191 0.79 3.92 17.09
C GLN A 191 2.15 3.23 17.17
N LEU A 192 3.21 4.02 17.32
CA LEU A 192 4.56 3.51 17.51
C LEU A 192 4.65 2.78 18.86
N GLN A 193 4.96 1.49 18.80
CA GLN A 193 5.12 0.61 19.96
C GLN A 193 6.59 0.46 20.35
N LYS A 194 7.48 0.38 19.35
CA LYS A 194 8.92 0.23 19.59
C LYS A 194 9.73 0.93 18.51
N ASP A 195 10.78 1.56 18.98
CA ASP A 195 11.80 2.23 18.18
C ASP A 195 13.16 1.62 18.51
N SER A 196 13.90 1.15 17.51
CA SER A 196 15.21 0.51 17.69
C SER A 196 16.19 1.08 16.68
N HIS A 197 17.36 1.48 17.16
CA HIS A 197 18.40 2.14 16.35
C HIS A 197 19.58 1.20 16.10
N TYR A 198 20.20 1.35 14.94
CA TYR A 198 21.33 0.55 14.48
C TYR A 198 22.40 1.44 13.85
N ASP A 199 23.65 0.99 13.93
CA ASP A 199 24.79 1.71 13.32
C ASP A 199 24.78 1.65 11.79
N ASN A 200 23.99 0.76 11.20
CA ASN A 200 23.87 0.60 9.75
C ASN A 200 22.39 0.53 9.33
N PRO A 201 22.04 0.89 8.08
CA PRO A 201 20.69 0.81 7.54
C PRO A 201 19.99 -0.54 7.75
N VAL A 202 18.69 -0.50 8.01
CA VAL A 202 17.85 -1.70 7.98
C VAL A 202 17.23 -1.83 6.58
N TYR A 203 17.81 -2.68 5.74
CA TYR A 203 17.44 -2.77 4.32
C TYR A 203 16.25 -3.70 4.06
N SER A 204 16.16 -4.80 4.80
CA SER A 204 15.14 -5.81 4.60
C SER A 204 14.79 -6.48 5.92
N ILE A 205 13.51 -6.83 6.05
CA ILE A 205 12.96 -7.60 7.16
C ILE A 205 12.00 -8.62 6.53
N ALA A 206 12.11 -9.87 6.96
CA ALA A 206 11.21 -10.94 6.56
C ALA A 206 10.78 -11.73 7.80
N LEU A 207 9.57 -12.29 7.74
CA LEU A 207 9.13 -13.27 8.74
C LEU A 207 9.78 -14.61 8.43
N TRP A 208 10.43 -15.20 9.42
CA TRP A 208 10.94 -16.57 9.35
C TRP A 208 9.94 -17.55 9.97
N SER A 209 9.30 -17.14 11.07
CA SER A 209 8.25 -17.89 11.76
C SER A 209 7.28 -16.92 12.45
N ASN A 210 6.28 -17.45 13.16
CA ASN A 210 5.34 -16.62 13.93
C ASN A 210 6.02 -15.77 15.01
N ASN A 211 7.18 -16.18 15.51
CA ASN A 211 7.92 -15.49 16.56
C ASN A 211 9.33 -15.08 16.13
N THR A 212 9.76 -15.35 14.91
CA THR A 212 11.13 -15.05 14.46
C THR A 212 11.10 -14.19 13.21
N ILE A 213 11.92 -13.15 13.21
CA ILE A 213 12.17 -12.32 12.05
C ILE A 213 13.63 -12.43 11.62
N ALA A 214 13.84 -12.43 10.31
CA ALA A 214 15.15 -12.25 9.70
C ALA A 214 15.27 -10.79 9.26
N MET A 215 16.41 -10.16 9.56
CA MET A 215 16.65 -8.76 9.25
C MET A 215 18.07 -8.55 8.73
N VAL A 216 18.18 -7.77 7.66
CA VAL A 216 19.46 -7.35 7.07
C VAL A 216 19.77 -5.92 7.55
N VAL A 217 20.84 -5.80 8.33
CA VAL A 217 21.34 -4.53 8.88
C VAL A 217 22.74 -4.26 8.32
N GLY A 218 22.86 -3.30 7.41
CA GLY A 218 24.09 -3.11 6.64
C GLY A 218 24.44 -4.36 5.85
N LYS A 219 25.54 -5.02 6.22
CA LYS A 219 26.03 -6.29 5.62
C LYS A 219 25.75 -7.52 6.48
N THR A 220 25.07 -7.34 7.61
CA THR A 220 24.85 -8.40 8.60
C THR A 220 23.43 -8.93 8.48
N LEU A 221 23.28 -10.24 8.31
CA LEU A 221 22.01 -10.91 8.49
C LEU A 221 21.85 -11.31 9.96
N SER A 222 20.70 -10.98 10.55
CA SER A 222 20.36 -11.24 11.94
C SER A 222 19.02 -11.97 12.05
N LEU A 223 18.93 -12.87 13.02
CA LEU A 223 17.68 -13.54 13.40
C LEU A 223 17.29 -13.10 14.81
N GLU A 224 16.10 -12.55 14.95
CA GLU A 224 15.55 -12.13 16.24
C GLU A 224 14.26 -12.88 16.54
N CYS A 225 14.18 -13.42 17.76
CA CYS A 225 12.99 -14.09 18.28
C CYS A 225 12.24 -13.15 19.22
N PHE A 226 10.95 -12.98 18.99
CA PHE A 226 10.08 -12.26 19.88
C PHE A 226 9.54 -13.16 20.98
N ASP A 227 9.76 -12.71 22.20
CA ASP A 227 9.15 -13.23 23.40
C ASP A 227 7.82 -12.50 23.64
N SER A 228 6.71 -13.19 23.40
CA SER A 228 5.36 -12.64 23.54
C SER A 228 4.91 -12.47 24.99
N GLN A 229 5.58 -13.10 25.96
CA GLN A 229 5.33 -12.91 27.38
C GLN A 229 6.04 -11.66 27.87
N ALA A 230 7.32 -11.49 27.51
CA ALA A 230 8.11 -10.33 27.89
C ALA A 230 7.90 -9.11 26.97
N GLY A 231 7.22 -9.27 25.83
CA GLY A 231 6.96 -8.20 24.87
C GLY A 231 8.24 -7.64 24.22
N ARG A 232 9.30 -8.46 24.09
CA ARG A 232 10.61 -8.01 23.61
C ARG A 232 11.23 -8.98 22.61
N TYR A 233 12.13 -8.45 21.79
CA TYR A 233 12.93 -9.25 20.87
C TYR A 233 14.24 -9.64 21.55
N VAL A 234 14.59 -10.91 21.41
CA VAL A 234 15.86 -11.50 21.84
C VAL A 234 16.61 -11.91 20.58
N ARG A 235 17.86 -11.47 20.47
CA ARG A 235 18.72 -11.86 19.35
C ARG A 235 19.08 -13.33 19.51
N ALA A 236 18.64 -14.17 18.58
CA ALA A 236 18.94 -15.60 18.60
C ALA A 236 20.31 -15.87 17.97
N PHE A 237 20.60 -15.22 16.84
CA PHE A 237 21.88 -15.37 16.13
C PHE A 237 22.27 -14.07 15.42
N SER A 238 23.55 -13.73 15.51
CA SER A 238 24.22 -12.73 14.67
C SER A 238 25.55 -13.32 14.23
N ASN A 239 25.83 -13.38 12.92
CA ASN A 239 27.15 -13.51 12.27
C ASN A 239 27.12 -14.17 10.88
N PHE A 240 25.97 -14.25 10.21
CA PHE A 240 25.99 -14.56 8.79
C PHE A 240 26.38 -13.28 8.04
N ALA A 241 27.58 -13.29 7.45
CA ALA A 241 27.91 -12.32 6.42
C ALA A 241 26.89 -12.50 5.29
N ALA A 242 26.10 -11.46 5.01
CA ALA A 242 25.22 -11.50 3.85
C ALA A 242 26.13 -11.57 2.61
N LEU A 243 26.04 -12.68 1.86
CA LEU A 243 26.71 -12.78 0.57
C LEU A 243 26.12 -11.69 -0.33
N ALA A 244 26.99 -10.79 -0.79
CA ALA A 244 26.66 -9.67 -1.65
C ALA A 244 26.44 -10.13 -3.10
#